data_AF-A0A964PXC7-F1
#
_entry.id   AF-A0A964PXC7-F1
#
_cell.length_a   1.000
_cell.length_b   1.000
_cell.length_c   1.000
_cell.angle_alpha   90.00
_cell.angle_beta   90.00
_cell.angle_gamma   90.00
#
_symmetry.space_group_name_H-M   'P 1'
#
loop_
_entity.id
_entity.type
_entity.pdbx_description
1 polymer ?
#
loop_
_entity_poly.entity_id
_entity_poly.type
_entity_poly.pdbx_seq_one_letter_code
_entity_poly.pdbx_strand_id
1 'polypeptide(L)'
;MGLRPAVFVDRDGTIIEERSYLADPKGVSLVPGTVSALSDLRAAGFPVVIVTNQSGIALGLYEERDYHAVAARLARVLDEAGVPPDGVQYCPHHPDVTGPCVCRKPATGMHRAAAADLGLDLAHSYYVGDKITDVLPALELGGRGILVRTGYGREQEGAVPTGVRVVDDLRAAADMILADPRR
;
A
#
# COMPACT_ATOMS: atom_id res chain seq x y z
N MET A 1 -0.72 -10.28 24.24
CA MET A 1 -0.53 -8.97 23.56
C MET A 1 -1.81 -8.65 22.82
N GLY A 2 -2.35 -7.45 22.97
CA GLY A 2 -3.51 -7.01 22.19
C GLY A 2 -3.14 -6.79 20.73
N LEU A 3 -4.12 -6.85 19.83
CA LEU A 3 -3.95 -6.45 18.44
C LEU A 3 -3.59 -4.95 18.39
N ARG A 4 -2.78 -4.54 17.43
CA ARG A 4 -2.37 -3.14 17.24
C ARG A 4 -2.70 -2.64 15.82
N PRO A 5 -3.09 -1.37 15.64
CA PRO A 5 -3.37 -0.83 14.32
C PRO A 5 -2.08 -0.73 13.48
N ALA A 6 -2.23 -0.81 12.16
CA ALA A 6 -1.16 -0.67 11.18
C ALA A 6 -1.52 0.36 10.10
N VAL A 7 -0.52 0.69 9.29
CA VAL A 7 -0.73 1.44 8.05
C VAL A 7 -0.38 0.52 6.88
N PHE A 8 -1.41 0.10 6.14
CA PHE A 8 -1.26 -0.60 4.88
C PHE A 8 -1.07 0.42 3.76
N VAL A 9 -0.03 0.26 2.96
CA VAL A 9 0.38 1.24 1.95
C VAL A 9 0.55 0.52 0.60
N ASP A 10 -0.05 1.05 -0.46
CA ASP A 10 0.25 0.57 -1.82
C ASP A 10 1.69 0.92 -2.21
N ARG A 11 2.22 0.20 -3.20
CA ARG A 11 3.59 0.39 -3.68
C ARG A 11 3.65 1.49 -4.74
N ASP A 12 3.11 1.18 -5.91
CA ASP A 12 3.18 2.02 -7.11
C ASP A 12 2.22 3.21 -6.97
N GLY A 13 2.65 4.41 -7.36
CA GLY A 13 1.85 5.62 -7.19
C GLY A 13 1.75 6.15 -5.75
N THR A 14 2.22 5.41 -4.75
CA THR A 14 2.15 5.79 -3.33
C THR A 14 3.52 5.86 -2.66
N ILE A 15 4.27 4.75 -2.57
CA ILE A 15 5.65 4.73 -2.05
C ILE A 15 6.63 5.13 -3.15
N ILE A 16 6.45 4.54 -4.34
CA ILE A 16 7.27 4.80 -5.54
C ILE A 16 6.43 5.43 -6.63
N GLU A 17 7.07 6.14 -7.56
CA GLU A 17 6.41 6.70 -8.74
C GLU A 17 5.71 5.60 -9.55
N GLU A 18 4.46 5.86 -9.97
CA GLU A 18 3.73 4.98 -10.89
C GLU A 18 4.37 5.02 -12.27
N ARG A 19 4.69 3.85 -12.83
CA ARG A 19 5.42 3.69 -14.10
C ARG A 19 4.82 2.64 -15.03
N SER A 20 3.58 2.21 -14.78
CA SER A 20 2.85 1.20 -15.53
C SER A 20 3.66 -0.09 -15.75
N TYR A 21 3.49 -1.06 -14.85
CA TYR A 21 4.18 -2.36 -14.93
C TYR A 21 5.71 -2.27 -14.75
N LEU A 22 6.14 -1.58 -13.70
CA LEU A 22 7.57 -1.48 -13.36
C LEU A 22 8.19 -2.86 -13.11
N ALA A 23 9.07 -3.27 -14.04
CA ALA A 23 9.79 -4.54 -14.01
C ALA A 23 11.33 -4.40 -13.96
N ASP A 24 11.87 -3.21 -14.26
CA ASP A 24 13.30 -2.92 -14.10
C ASP A 24 13.57 -2.28 -12.72
N PRO A 25 14.39 -2.89 -11.85
CA PRO A 25 14.77 -2.31 -10.56
C PRO A 25 15.34 -0.88 -10.64
N LYS A 26 15.95 -0.50 -11.76
CA LYS A 26 16.49 0.86 -11.95
C LYS A 26 15.39 1.93 -12.01
N GLY A 27 14.15 1.55 -12.30
CA GLY A 27 13.02 2.47 -12.32
C GLY A 27 12.41 2.76 -10.95
N VAL A 28 12.92 2.15 -9.87
CA VAL A 28 12.50 2.47 -8.50
C VAL A 28 12.91 3.90 -8.15
N SER A 29 11.92 4.78 -8.07
CA SER A 29 12.04 6.18 -7.61
C SER A 29 11.00 6.42 -6.54
N LEU A 30 11.42 6.89 -5.35
CA LEU A 30 10.48 7.18 -4.27
C LEU A 30 9.66 8.43 -4.60
N VAL A 31 8.38 8.40 -4.28
CA VAL A 31 7.56 9.61 -4.22
C VAL A 31 8.17 10.58 -3.17
N PRO A 32 8.25 11.89 -3.44
CA PRO A 32 8.72 12.86 -2.45
C PRO A 32 7.95 12.76 -1.13
N GLY A 33 8.67 12.82 0.00
CA GLY A 33 8.06 12.71 1.32
C GLY A 33 7.81 11.29 1.84
N THR A 34 7.98 10.25 1.01
CA THR A 34 7.80 8.84 1.43
C THR A 34 8.65 8.49 2.65
N VAL A 35 9.95 8.80 2.64
CA VAL A 35 10.85 8.44 3.75
C VAL A 35 10.42 9.08 5.07
N SER A 36 10.12 10.38 5.07
CA SER A 36 9.71 11.08 6.29
C SER A 36 8.34 10.61 6.78
N ALA A 37 7.40 10.34 5.87
CA ALA A 37 6.09 9.77 6.19
C ALA A 37 6.23 8.42 6.91
N LEU A 38 6.99 7.48 6.32
CA LEU A 38 7.18 6.15 6.91
C LEU A 38 7.96 6.21 8.23
N SER A 39 8.95 7.09 8.32
CA SER A 39 9.72 7.32 9.55
C SER A 39 8.81 7.74 10.70
N ASP A 40 7.95 8.74 10.49
CA ASP A 40 7.09 9.29 11.55
C ASP A 40 5.98 8.31 11.96
N LEU A 41 5.40 7.58 10.99
CA LEU A 41 4.42 6.53 11.27
C LEU A 41 5.02 5.43 12.15
N ARG A 42 6.24 4.98 11.82
CA ARG A 42 6.96 3.97 12.61
C ARG A 42 7.36 4.50 13.98
N ALA A 43 7.82 5.76 14.07
CA ALA A 43 8.14 6.40 15.35
C ALA A 43 6.91 6.53 16.26
N ALA A 44 5.72 6.66 15.68
CA ALA A 44 4.45 6.63 16.40
C ALA A 44 3.96 5.21 16.77
N GLY A 45 4.71 4.16 16.42
CA GLY A 45 4.44 2.78 16.80
C GLY A 45 3.58 1.98 15.81
N PHE A 46 3.25 2.56 14.64
CA PHE A 46 2.53 1.83 13.60
C PHE A 46 3.45 0.87 12.83
N PRO A 47 3.07 -0.41 12.72
CA PRO A 47 3.61 -1.27 11.67
C PRO A 47 3.22 -0.73 10.30
N VAL A 48 4.17 -0.68 9.38
CA VAL A 48 3.95 -0.31 7.97
C VAL A 48 4.00 -1.57 7.13
N VAL A 49 2.92 -1.87 6.41
CA VAL A 49 2.82 -3.06 5.56
C VAL A 49 2.57 -2.64 4.12
N ILE A 50 3.44 -3.06 3.19
CA ILE A 50 3.23 -2.84 1.76
C ILE A 50 2.23 -3.87 1.24
N VAL A 51 1.17 -3.42 0.56
CA VAL A 51 0.15 -4.31 -0.03
C VAL A 51 -0.08 -3.91 -1.49
N THR A 52 0.34 -4.74 -2.44
CA THR A 52 0.40 -4.33 -3.87
C THR A 52 -0.21 -5.35 -4.84
N ASN A 53 -0.98 -4.85 -5.82
CA ASN A 53 -1.44 -5.67 -6.95
C ASN A 53 -0.35 -5.69 -8.04
N GLN A 54 0.05 -6.88 -8.51
CA GLN A 54 1.11 -7.08 -9.50
C GLN A 54 0.59 -7.91 -10.68
N SER A 55 -0.52 -7.47 -11.27
CA SER A 55 -1.18 -8.19 -12.38
C SER A 55 -0.36 -8.30 -13.66
N GLY A 56 0.72 -7.52 -13.81
CA GLY A 56 1.59 -7.68 -14.97
C GLY A 56 2.20 -9.07 -15.08
N ILE A 57 2.31 -9.81 -13.96
CA ILE A 57 2.71 -11.22 -13.93
C ILE A 57 1.68 -12.08 -14.66
N ALA A 58 0.41 -12.07 -14.23
CA ALA A 58 -0.65 -12.82 -14.90
C ALA A 58 -0.86 -12.38 -16.35
N LEU A 59 -0.67 -11.10 -16.67
CA LEU A 59 -0.79 -10.57 -18.03
C LEU A 59 0.43 -10.91 -18.93
N GLY A 60 1.48 -11.55 -18.40
CA GLY A 60 2.68 -11.90 -19.14
C GLY A 60 3.54 -10.70 -19.56
N LEU A 61 3.37 -9.55 -18.89
CA LEU A 61 4.10 -8.30 -19.17
C LEU A 61 5.51 -8.32 -18.58
N TYR A 62 5.70 -9.06 -17.49
CA TYR A 62 6.99 -9.36 -16.87
C TYR A 62 6.90 -10.67 -16.08
N GLU A 63 8.04 -11.27 -15.78
CA GLU A 63 8.10 -12.49 -14.98
C GLU A 63 8.11 -12.18 -13.48
N GLU A 64 7.71 -13.14 -12.66
CA GLU A 64 7.73 -12.99 -11.20
C GLU A 64 9.12 -12.70 -10.64
N ARG A 65 10.19 -13.17 -11.29
CA ARG A 65 11.58 -12.81 -10.96
C ARG A 65 11.86 -11.30 -11.08
N ASP A 66 11.21 -10.63 -12.04
CA ASP A 66 11.41 -9.20 -12.30
C ASP A 66 10.73 -8.39 -11.19
N TYR A 67 9.52 -8.82 -10.77
CA TYR A 67 8.88 -8.30 -9.56
C TYR A 67 9.79 -8.42 -8.33
N HIS A 68 10.36 -9.60 -8.09
CA HIS A 68 11.25 -9.80 -6.93
C HIS A 68 12.51 -8.94 -7.00
N ALA A 69 13.05 -8.70 -8.20
CA ALA A 69 14.19 -7.81 -8.37
C ALA A 69 13.82 -6.35 -8.01
N VAL A 70 12.66 -5.87 -8.44
CA VAL A 70 12.13 -4.53 -8.08
C VAL A 70 11.85 -4.45 -6.58
N ALA A 71 11.20 -5.45 -6.01
CA ALA A 71 10.90 -5.52 -4.58
C ALA A 71 12.19 -5.52 -3.73
N ALA A 72 13.22 -6.27 -4.13
CA ALA A 72 14.52 -6.29 -3.46
C ALA A 72 15.28 -4.98 -3.57
N ARG A 73 15.08 -4.21 -4.66
CA ARG A 73 15.63 -2.86 -4.78
C ARG A 73 14.90 -1.88 -3.88
N LEU A 74 13.57 -1.90 -3.87
CA LEU A 74 12.77 -1.05 -2.98
C LEU A 74 13.10 -1.32 -1.50
N ALA A 75 13.17 -2.60 -1.10
CA ALA A 75 13.53 -2.98 0.26
C ALA A 75 14.89 -2.40 0.68
N ARG A 76 15.91 -2.49 -0.19
CA ARG A 76 17.24 -1.88 0.07
C ARG A 76 17.17 -0.37 0.20
N VAL A 77 16.45 0.31 -0.69
CA VAL A 77 16.31 1.78 -0.64
C VAL A 77 15.63 2.23 0.67
N LEU A 78 14.59 1.51 1.11
CA LEU A 78 13.90 1.83 2.36
C LEU A 78 14.74 1.49 3.61
N ASP A 79 15.50 0.39 3.57
CA ASP A 79 16.41 -0.01 4.64
C ASP A 79 17.58 0.97 4.81
N GLU A 80 18.22 1.37 3.71
CA GLU A 80 19.27 2.41 3.69
C GLU A 80 18.76 3.76 4.22
N ALA A 81 17.46 4.03 4.06
CA ALA A 81 16.80 5.22 4.59
C ALA A 81 16.28 5.05 6.05
N GLY A 82 16.50 3.89 6.68
CA GLY A 82 16.09 3.60 8.06
C GLY A 82 14.58 3.33 8.25
N VAL A 83 13.84 3.09 7.17
CA VAL A 83 12.39 2.89 7.17
C VAL A 83 11.95 1.56 6.53
N PRO A 84 12.55 0.41 6.91
CA PRO A 84 12.13 -0.87 6.37
C PRO A 84 10.65 -1.17 6.73
N PRO A 85 9.87 -1.76 5.82
CA PRO A 85 8.50 -2.17 6.11
C PRO A 85 8.48 -3.37 7.07
N ASP A 86 7.43 -3.46 7.88
CA ASP A 86 7.18 -4.58 8.80
C ASP A 86 6.61 -5.82 8.07
N GLY A 87 6.06 -5.62 6.86
CA GLY A 87 5.58 -6.70 6.01
C GLY A 87 5.36 -6.27 4.56
N VAL A 88 5.36 -7.24 3.65
CA VAL A 88 5.04 -7.03 2.23
C VAL A 88 4.12 -8.15 1.78
N GLN A 89 3.01 -7.78 1.14
CA GLN A 89 2.04 -8.68 0.52
C GLN A 89 1.85 -8.25 -0.93
N TYR A 90 1.83 -9.22 -1.86
CA TYR A 90 1.53 -8.95 -3.26
C TYR A 90 0.57 -9.98 -3.84
N CYS A 91 -0.17 -9.57 -4.87
CA CYS A 91 -1.06 -10.46 -5.60
C CYS A 91 -0.69 -10.46 -7.09
N PRO A 92 -0.21 -11.58 -7.66
CA PRO A 92 0.21 -11.68 -9.06
C PRO A 92 -0.96 -11.88 -10.04
N HIS A 93 -2.17 -12.11 -9.52
CA HIS A 93 -3.35 -12.56 -10.26
C HIS A 93 -4.07 -11.43 -11.04
N HIS A 94 -4.77 -11.84 -12.10
CA HIS A 94 -5.69 -11.00 -12.87
C HIS A 94 -7.02 -11.74 -13.12
N PRO A 95 -8.19 -11.13 -12.87
CA PRO A 95 -9.49 -11.83 -12.94
C PRO A 95 -9.75 -12.47 -14.30
N ASP A 96 -9.38 -11.80 -15.38
CA ASP A 96 -9.63 -12.30 -16.75
C ASP A 96 -8.64 -13.38 -17.21
N VAL A 97 -7.54 -13.60 -16.48
CA VAL A 97 -6.49 -14.57 -16.86
C VAL A 97 -6.45 -15.74 -15.90
N THR A 98 -6.35 -15.46 -14.60
CA THR A 98 -6.22 -16.46 -13.54
C THR A 98 -7.53 -16.73 -12.80
N GLY A 99 -8.60 -16.02 -13.13
CA GLY A 99 -9.86 -16.08 -12.40
C GLY A 99 -9.86 -15.22 -11.12
N PRO A 100 -10.98 -15.20 -10.38
CA PRO A 100 -11.09 -14.47 -9.13
C PRO A 100 -10.16 -15.07 -8.07
N CYS A 101 -9.57 -14.22 -7.25
CA CYS A 101 -8.75 -14.63 -6.11
C CYS A 101 -9.08 -13.76 -4.88
N VAL A 102 -8.70 -14.25 -3.71
CA VAL A 102 -8.96 -13.54 -2.44
C VAL A 102 -7.92 -12.45 -2.14
N CYS A 103 -6.77 -12.46 -2.85
CA CYS A 103 -5.68 -11.50 -2.57
C CYS A 103 -5.82 -10.16 -3.30
N ARG A 104 -6.37 -10.15 -4.52
CA ARG A 104 -6.30 -8.98 -5.40
C ARG A 104 -7.21 -7.88 -4.87
N LYS A 105 -6.64 -6.72 -4.53
CA LYS A 105 -7.39 -5.53 -4.13
C LYS A 105 -8.44 -5.22 -5.22
N PRO A 106 -9.73 -4.99 -4.88
CA PRO A 106 -10.24 -4.60 -3.56
C PRO A 106 -10.54 -5.75 -2.58
N ALA A 107 -10.23 -7.01 -2.89
CA ALA A 107 -10.34 -8.09 -1.92
C ALA A 107 -9.40 -7.90 -0.72
N THR A 108 -9.79 -8.46 0.43
CA THR A 108 -9.14 -8.19 1.71
C THR A 108 -8.05 -9.22 2.09
N GLY A 109 -7.81 -10.24 1.27
CA GLY A 109 -6.94 -11.37 1.62
C GLY A 109 -5.51 -11.00 2.00
N MET A 110 -4.87 -10.08 1.28
CA MET A 110 -3.50 -9.63 1.62
C MET A 110 -3.45 -8.93 2.99
N HIS A 111 -4.44 -8.09 3.30
CA HIS A 111 -4.53 -7.40 4.58
C HIS A 111 -4.76 -8.39 5.73
N ARG A 112 -5.65 -9.36 5.53
CA ARG A 112 -5.92 -10.42 6.51
C ARG A 112 -4.70 -11.32 6.76
N ALA A 113 -3.94 -11.64 5.71
CA ALA A 113 -2.70 -12.41 5.84
C ALA A 113 -1.68 -11.63 6.69
N ALA A 114 -1.40 -10.37 6.34
CA ALA A 114 -0.50 -9.53 7.13
C ALA A 114 -0.97 -9.33 8.59
N ALA A 115 -2.27 -9.20 8.82
CA ALA A 115 -2.81 -9.10 10.17
C ALA A 115 -2.65 -10.37 10.99
N ALA A 116 -2.78 -11.54 10.37
CA ALA A 116 -2.53 -12.82 11.02
C ALA A 116 -1.03 -12.97 11.39
N ASP A 117 -0.14 -12.59 10.46
CA ASP A 117 1.31 -12.72 10.65
C ASP A 117 1.86 -11.77 11.72
N LEU A 118 1.32 -10.54 11.79
CA LEU A 118 1.86 -9.45 12.61
C LEU A 118 0.99 -9.08 13.83
N GLY A 119 -0.16 -9.74 14.02
CA GLY A 119 -1.09 -9.47 15.10
C GLY A 119 -1.74 -8.08 15.00
N LEU A 120 -2.29 -7.74 13.82
CA LEU A 120 -2.79 -6.40 13.52
C LEU A 120 -4.31 -6.27 13.72
N ASP A 121 -4.73 -5.08 14.16
CA ASP A 121 -6.14 -4.68 14.24
C ASP A 121 -6.57 -3.99 12.94
N LEU A 122 -7.26 -4.74 12.07
CA LEU A 122 -7.70 -4.26 10.76
C LEU A 122 -8.72 -3.11 10.84
N ALA A 123 -9.56 -3.08 11.88
CA ALA A 123 -10.62 -2.08 12.03
C ALA A 123 -10.09 -0.73 12.53
N HIS A 124 -8.96 -0.73 13.23
CA HIS A 124 -8.28 0.50 13.64
C HIS A 124 -7.10 0.88 12.72
N SER A 125 -6.87 0.11 11.66
CA SER A 125 -5.81 0.35 10.68
C SER A 125 -6.18 1.37 9.60
N TYR A 126 -5.14 1.88 8.93
CA TYR A 126 -5.24 2.80 7.81
C TYR A 126 -4.81 2.11 6.51
N TYR A 127 -5.44 2.51 5.41
CA TYR A 127 -5.25 1.91 4.08
C TYR A 127 -4.99 3.06 3.11
N VAL A 128 -3.76 3.15 2.63
CA VAL A 128 -3.27 4.27 1.83
C VAL A 128 -2.89 3.78 0.44
N GLY A 129 -3.43 4.37 -0.61
CA GLY A 129 -3.11 4.01 -1.98
C GLY A 129 -3.56 5.06 -2.98
N ASP A 130 -3.16 4.90 -4.24
CA ASP A 130 -3.47 5.84 -5.31
C ASP A 130 -4.70 5.41 -6.14
N LYS A 131 -5.20 4.19 -5.93
CA LYS A 131 -6.43 3.70 -6.57
C LYS A 131 -7.52 3.49 -5.54
N ILE A 132 -8.77 3.66 -5.98
CA ILE A 132 -9.97 3.32 -5.22
C ILE A 132 -9.90 1.87 -4.73
N THR A 133 -9.37 0.95 -5.54
CA THR A 133 -9.20 -0.46 -5.15
C THR A 133 -8.32 -0.64 -3.91
N ASP A 134 -7.42 0.29 -3.62
CA ASP A 134 -6.51 0.19 -2.47
C ASP A 134 -7.15 0.59 -1.15
N VAL A 135 -8.13 1.49 -1.22
CA VAL A 135 -8.80 2.09 -0.07
C VAL A 135 -10.16 1.45 0.24
N LEU A 136 -10.77 0.76 -0.74
CA LEU A 136 -11.99 -0.02 -0.53
C LEU A 136 -11.88 -1.12 0.55
N PRO A 137 -10.76 -1.85 0.69
CA PRO A 137 -10.57 -2.80 1.79
C PRO A 137 -10.84 -2.20 3.17
N ALA A 138 -10.54 -0.90 3.37
CA ALA A 138 -10.80 -0.22 4.63
C ALA A 138 -12.29 -0.24 5.00
N LEU A 139 -13.18 -0.04 4.03
CA LEU A 139 -14.62 0.01 4.26
C LEU A 139 -15.17 -1.37 4.64
N GLU A 140 -14.65 -2.44 4.03
CA GLU A 140 -15.02 -3.83 4.37
C GLU A 140 -14.48 -4.24 5.74
N LEU A 141 -13.26 -3.82 6.07
CA LEU A 141 -12.56 -4.22 7.28
C LEU A 141 -12.82 -3.31 8.49
N GLY A 142 -13.62 -2.25 8.30
CA GLY A 142 -13.94 -1.26 9.34
C GLY A 142 -12.84 -0.24 9.61
N GLY A 143 -11.77 -0.24 8.80
CA GLY A 143 -10.64 0.67 8.89
C GLY A 143 -10.86 2.02 8.20
N ARG A 144 -9.76 2.74 7.96
CA ARG A 144 -9.77 4.11 7.43
C ARG A 144 -9.03 4.19 6.11
N GLY A 145 -9.77 4.41 5.02
CA GLY A 145 -9.21 4.57 3.68
C GLY A 145 -8.74 6.00 3.40
N ILE A 146 -7.55 6.12 2.83
CA ILE A 146 -6.94 7.40 2.44
C ILE A 146 -6.40 7.26 1.01
N LEU A 147 -7.05 7.92 0.05
CA LEU A 147 -6.55 8.04 -1.31
C LEU A 147 -5.50 9.15 -1.38
N VAL A 148 -4.34 8.86 -1.94
CA VAL A 148 -3.32 9.88 -2.27
C VAL A 148 -3.48 10.32 -3.72
N ARG A 149 -3.19 11.59 -4.04
CA ARG A 149 -3.29 12.15 -5.41
C ARG A 149 -2.07 11.85 -6.28
N THR A 150 -1.02 11.27 -5.74
CA THR A 150 0.08 10.69 -6.52
C THR A 150 -0.42 9.51 -7.35
N GLY A 151 0.36 9.06 -8.35
CA GLY A 151 -0.07 7.99 -9.26
C GLY A 151 -1.40 8.30 -9.97
N TYR A 152 -2.36 7.38 -9.91
CA TYR A 152 -3.68 7.51 -10.51
C TYR A 152 -4.68 8.30 -9.65
N GLY A 153 -4.31 8.72 -8.45
CA GLY A 153 -5.26 9.27 -7.49
C GLY A 153 -6.00 10.53 -7.93
N ARG A 154 -5.33 11.43 -8.66
CA ARG A 154 -5.99 12.63 -9.24
C ARG A 154 -7.12 12.28 -10.20
N GLU A 155 -6.96 11.21 -10.97
CA GLU A 155 -7.97 10.78 -11.93
C GLU A 155 -9.14 10.09 -11.21
N GLN A 156 -8.87 9.46 -10.07
CA GLN A 156 -9.85 8.67 -9.34
C GLN A 156 -10.58 9.43 -8.22
N GLU A 157 -10.08 10.60 -7.80
CA GLU A 157 -10.64 11.32 -6.63
C GLU A 157 -12.14 11.64 -6.78
N GLY A 158 -12.63 11.87 -8.00
CA GLY A 158 -14.04 12.14 -8.28
C GLY A 158 -14.99 10.96 -8.08
N ALA A 159 -14.46 9.73 -8.01
CA ALA A 159 -15.23 8.50 -7.82
C ALA A 159 -14.99 7.86 -6.44
N VAL A 160 -14.28 8.55 -5.54
CA VAL A 160 -13.98 8.05 -4.20
C VAL A 160 -15.27 7.89 -3.38
N PRO A 161 -15.50 6.72 -2.77
CA PRO A 161 -16.70 6.49 -1.97
C PRO A 161 -16.70 7.34 -0.69
N THR A 162 -17.90 7.62 -0.18
CA THR A 162 -18.05 8.31 1.10
C THR A 162 -17.33 7.57 2.22
N GLY A 163 -16.62 8.32 3.08
CA GLY A 163 -15.86 7.76 4.21
C GLY A 163 -14.37 7.57 3.92
N VAL A 164 -13.95 7.61 2.66
CA VAL A 164 -12.52 7.67 2.28
C VAL A 164 -12.06 9.13 2.24
N ARG A 165 -10.86 9.40 2.76
CA ARG A 165 -10.24 10.72 2.72
C ARG A 165 -9.35 10.83 1.47
N VAL A 166 -9.21 12.03 0.93
CA VAL A 166 -8.31 12.30 -0.20
C VAL A 166 -7.27 13.32 0.23
N VAL A 167 -6.00 13.03 0.00
CA VAL A 167 -4.84 13.88 0.34
C VAL A 167 -3.85 13.93 -0.81
N ASP A 168 -2.87 14.83 -0.76
CA ASP A 168 -1.97 15.04 -1.89
C ASP A 168 -0.99 13.89 -2.12
N ASP A 169 -0.41 13.34 -1.05
CA ASP A 169 0.64 12.31 -1.11
C ASP A 169 0.71 11.52 0.22
N LEU A 170 1.68 10.60 0.30
CA LEU A 170 1.91 9.77 1.49
C LEU A 170 2.33 10.59 2.73
N ARG A 171 2.97 11.76 2.55
CA ARG A 171 3.32 12.66 3.65
C ARG A 171 2.07 13.27 4.27
N ALA A 172 1.18 13.79 3.43
CA ALA A 172 -0.11 14.32 3.88
C ALA A 172 -0.99 13.23 4.52
N ALA A 173 -0.93 11.99 4.02
CA ALA A 173 -1.59 10.86 4.66
C ALA A 173 -1.02 10.59 6.07
N ALA A 174 0.30 10.57 6.22
CA ALA A 174 0.95 10.38 7.52
C ALA A 174 0.58 11.50 8.51
N ASP A 175 0.59 12.75 8.08
CA ASP A 175 0.18 13.89 8.92
C ASP A 175 -1.25 13.74 9.42
N MET A 176 -2.17 13.30 8.55
CA MET A 176 -3.56 13.05 8.92
C MET A 176 -3.69 11.91 9.93
N ILE A 177 -2.96 10.81 9.74
CA ILE A 177 -2.94 9.66 10.65
C ILE A 177 -2.42 10.06 12.03
N LEU A 178 -1.33 10.83 12.08
CA LEU A 178 -0.71 11.30 13.32
C LEU A 178 -1.54 12.37 14.04
N ALA A 179 -2.42 13.06 13.32
CA ALA A 179 -3.38 14.00 13.90
C ALA A 179 -4.69 13.32 14.36
N ASP A 180 -4.97 12.08 13.94
CA ASP A 180 -6.20 11.38 14.33
C ASP A 180 -6.17 11.07 15.84
N PRO A 181 -7.13 11.58 16.63
CA PRO A 181 -7.20 11.32 18.08
C PRO A 181 -7.63 9.88 18.40
N ARG A 182 -8.08 9.11 17.41
CA ARG A 182 -8.52 7.71 17.53
C ARG A 182 -7.42 6.73 17.11
N ARG A 183 -6.15 7.15 17.14
CA ARG A 183 -4.99 6.31 16.81
C ARG A 183 -4.53 5.48 18.00
#